data_AF-A0AAN4YZ71-F1
#
_entry.id   AF-A0AAN4YZ71-F1
#
_cell.length_a   1.000
_cell.length_b   1.000
_cell.length_c   1.000
_cell.angle_alpha   90.00
_cell.angle_beta   90.00
_cell.angle_gamma   90.00
#
_symmetry.space_group_name_H-M   'P 1'
#
loop_
_entity.id
_entity.type
_entity.pdbx_description
1 polymer ?
#
loop_
_entity_poly.entity_id
_entity_poly.type
_entity_poly.pdbx_seq_one_letter_code
_entity_poly.pdbx_strand_id
1 'polypeptide(L)'
;MPRRNVTERRQEVYDQTLHAANCSSLSCLRDLSPSALAATNKKVLDLPGGSGGGTLGPGIGIGPFPDGKYLLDAVPVMLQQGRYHKNIQAVMSGNMAAEGLGLTPEISTYEGFATLVRRLVPGASNATVQHIRDMYPYPDSQLQLVANSWTTDIVFACNARAVAKAYGNRTQREGAEFPGLNVSHARQFQLEVLKFTAGKFKQNNRTDNWPFYAPGAKMVNVTAEGIEQSVDPWARMPNCEIILKTVMDKRNGA
;
A
#
# COMPACT_ATOMS: atom_id res chain seq x y z
N MET A 1 -5.80 2.89 6.27
CA MET A 1 -4.98 3.35 7.42
C MET A 1 -5.86 4.21 8.29
N PRO A 2 -5.75 4.16 9.62
CA PRO A 2 -6.53 5.00 10.50
C PRO A 2 -5.79 6.34 10.69
N ARG A 3 -6.43 7.45 10.34
CA ARG A 3 -5.93 8.82 10.58
C ARG A 3 -6.42 9.39 11.90
N ARG A 4 -7.34 8.69 12.57
CA ARG A 4 -8.06 9.17 13.76
C ARG A 4 -7.86 8.24 14.93
N ASN A 5 -7.74 8.86 16.10
CA ASN A 5 -7.59 8.16 17.38
C ASN A 5 -6.50 7.09 17.34
N VAL A 6 -5.43 7.33 16.57
CA VAL A 6 -4.39 6.34 16.32
C VAL A 6 -3.78 5.87 17.63
N THR A 7 -3.45 6.81 18.53
CA THR A 7 -2.91 6.49 19.86
C THR A 7 -3.84 5.60 20.67
N GLU A 8 -5.13 5.95 20.76
CA GLU A 8 -6.15 5.15 21.46
C GLU A 8 -6.25 3.74 20.88
N ARG A 9 -6.24 3.62 19.55
CA ARG A 9 -6.30 2.32 18.85
C ARG A 9 -5.04 1.49 18.98
N ARG A 10 -3.90 2.11 19.31
CA ARG A 10 -2.66 1.40 19.63
C ARG A 10 -2.63 0.86 21.05
N GLN A 11 -3.56 1.27 21.92
CA GLN A 11 -3.67 0.72 23.26
C GLN A 11 -3.94 -0.79 23.19
N GLU A 12 -4.86 -1.22 22.32
CA GLU A 12 -5.13 -2.64 22.09
C GLU A 12 -3.87 -3.41 21.66
N VAL A 13 -3.08 -2.83 20.74
CA VAL A 13 -1.82 -3.44 20.29
C VAL A 13 -0.82 -3.59 21.43
N TYR A 14 -0.72 -2.57 22.28
CA TYR A 14 0.16 -2.57 23.46
C TYR A 14 -0.28 -3.62 24.49
N ASP A 15 -1.58 -3.67 24.82
CA ASP A 15 -2.13 -4.60 25.80
C ASP A 15 -1.99 -6.06 25.35
N GLN A 16 -2.24 -6.33 24.06
CA GLN A 16 -2.04 -7.65 23.47
C GLN A 16 -0.56 -8.06 23.44
N THR A 17 0.35 -7.09 23.25
CA THR A 17 1.79 -7.33 23.32
C THR A 17 2.24 -7.68 24.73
N LEU A 18 1.75 -6.95 25.74
CA LEU A 18 1.97 -7.26 27.15
C LEU A 18 1.47 -8.67 27.49
N HIS A 19 0.27 -9.01 27.05
CA HIS A 19 -0.31 -10.32 27.27
C HIS A 19 0.52 -11.44 26.62
N ALA A 20 0.92 -11.28 25.35
CA ALA A 20 1.74 -12.26 24.63
C ALA A 20 3.12 -12.50 25.30
N ALA A 21 3.65 -11.48 25.97
CA ALA A 21 4.92 -11.49 26.67
C ALA A 21 4.82 -11.98 28.14
N ASN A 22 3.61 -12.20 28.66
CA ASN A 22 3.34 -12.36 30.09
C ASN A 22 3.89 -11.20 30.95
N CYS A 23 3.83 -9.98 30.42
CA CYS A 23 4.25 -8.76 31.09
C CYS A 23 3.06 -7.91 31.54
N SER A 24 3.26 -7.12 32.60
CA SER A 24 2.28 -6.15 33.10
C SER A 24 2.63 -4.70 32.77
N SER A 25 3.82 -4.44 32.24
CA SER A 25 4.29 -3.08 31.97
C SER A 25 5.38 -3.03 30.89
N LEU A 26 5.64 -1.82 30.40
CA LEU A 26 6.74 -1.54 29.48
C LEU A 26 8.12 -1.84 30.11
N SER A 27 8.27 -1.65 31.42
CA SER A 27 9.52 -2.00 32.10
C SER A 27 9.80 -3.49 31.98
N CYS A 28 8.79 -4.32 32.27
CA CYS A 28 8.88 -5.78 32.11
C CYS A 28 9.31 -6.16 30.68
N LEU A 29 8.71 -5.54 29.64
CA LEU A 29 9.11 -5.79 28.25
C LEU A 29 10.58 -5.43 27.99
N ARG A 30 11.11 -4.36 28.60
CA ARG A 30 12.51 -3.94 28.43
C ARG A 30 13.50 -4.86 29.14
N ASP A 31 13.06 -5.52 30.20
CA ASP A 31 13.90 -6.43 31.00
C ASP A 31 13.94 -7.86 30.41
N LEU A 32 13.08 -8.16 29.43
CA LEU A 32 13.11 -9.45 28.72
C LEU A 32 14.42 -9.64 27.95
N SER A 33 14.89 -10.88 27.92
CA SER A 33 16.00 -11.25 27.06
C SER A 33 15.63 -11.07 25.58
N PRO A 34 16.62 -10.85 24.68
CA PRO A 34 16.36 -10.76 23.25
C PRO A 34 15.61 -11.97 22.68
N SER A 35 15.87 -13.18 23.18
CA SER A 35 15.18 -14.40 22.74
C SER A 35 13.71 -14.43 23.20
N ALA A 36 13.40 -13.95 24.41
CA ALA A 36 12.04 -13.82 24.90
C ALA A 36 11.25 -12.75 24.12
N LEU A 37 11.89 -11.63 23.77
CA LEU A 37 11.30 -10.60 22.90
C LEU A 37 11.03 -11.13 21.49
N ALA A 38 11.96 -11.90 20.90
CA ALA A 38 11.76 -12.51 19.59
C ALA A 38 10.56 -13.49 19.59
N ALA A 39 10.45 -14.33 20.63
CA ALA A 39 9.32 -15.23 20.81
C ALA A 39 8.00 -14.47 20.99
N THR A 40 8.01 -13.38 21.74
CA THR A 40 6.86 -12.48 21.90
C THR A 40 6.43 -11.88 20.57
N ASN A 41 7.38 -11.32 19.80
CA ASN A 41 7.09 -10.74 18.49
C ASN A 41 6.42 -11.74 17.55
N LYS A 42 6.90 -12.99 17.51
CA LYS A 42 6.28 -14.05 16.72
C LYS A 42 4.81 -14.25 17.12
N LYS A 43 4.54 -14.41 18.42
CA LYS A 43 3.17 -14.57 18.92
C LYS A 43 2.27 -13.39 18.54
N VAL A 44 2.76 -12.17 18.70
CA VAL A 44 1.99 -10.95 18.41
C VAL A 44 1.66 -10.85 16.93
N LEU A 45 2.59 -11.19 16.03
CA LEU A 45 2.35 -11.18 14.58
C LEU A 45 1.31 -12.23 14.15
N ASP A 46 1.17 -13.33 14.90
CA ASP A 46 0.18 -14.38 14.65
C ASP A 46 -1.22 -14.03 15.21
N LEU A 47 -1.36 -12.94 15.99
CA LEU A 47 -2.66 -12.50 16.50
C LEU A 47 -3.54 -11.92 15.38
N PRO A 48 -4.87 -12.11 15.45
CA PRO A 48 -5.78 -11.62 14.43
C PRO A 48 -5.76 -10.09 14.37
N GLY A 49 -5.58 -9.57 13.15
CA GLY A 49 -5.67 -8.15 12.88
C GLY A 49 -7.11 -7.62 13.00
N GLY A 50 -7.23 -6.42 13.54
CA GLY A 50 -8.48 -5.70 13.69
C GLY A 50 -8.74 -4.71 12.56
N SER A 51 -9.79 -3.90 12.75
CA SER A 51 -10.12 -2.82 11.83
C SER A 51 -9.05 -1.73 11.87
N GLY A 52 -8.78 -1.09 10.74
CA GLY A 52 -7.96 0.11 10.57
C GLY A 52 -6.49 -0.12 10.29
N GLY A 53 -5.95 -1.29 10.62
CA GLY A 53 -4.52 -1.53 10.55
C GLY A 53 -3.96 -1.68 9.15
N GLY A 54 -4.56 -2.56 8.33
CA GLY A 54 -3.96 -2.95 7.06
C GLY A 54 -2.52 -3.49 7.20
N THR A 55 -2.14 -3.91 8.41
CA THR A 55 -0.80 -4.31 8.85
C THR A 55 -0.91 -5.59 9.68
N LEU A 56 0.23 -6.24 9.94
CA LEU A 56 0.29 -7.50 10.68
C LEU A 56 0.12 -7.28 12.20
N GLY A 57 -0.39 -8.29 12.89
CA GLY A 57 -0.62 -8.28 14.34
C GLY A 57 -1.97 -7.70 14.76
N PRO A 58 -2.23 -7.57 16.08
CA PRO A 58 -3.56 -7.31 16.64
C PRO A 58 -4.04 -5.88 16.42
N GLY A 59 -5.34 -5.62 16.57
CA GLY A 59 -5.90 -4.26 16.51
C GLY A 59 -5.61 -3.55 15.18
N ILE A 60 -5.05 -2.34 15.23
CA ILE A 60 -4.57 -1.66 14.02
C ILE A 60 -3.20 -2.18 13.54
N GLY A 61 -2.67 -3.25 14.11
CA GLY A 61 -1.41 -3.88 13.75
C GLY A 61 -0.16 -3.05 14.05
N ILE A 62 0.98 -3.60 13.66
CA ILE A 62 2.31 -3.05 13.87
C ILE A 62 2.82 -2.47 12.56
N GLY A 63 2.98 -1.15 12.53
CA GLY A 63 3.44 -0.45 11.34
C GLY A 63 3.58 1.07 11.57
N PRO A 64 3.92 1.82 10.53
CA PRO A 64 3.94 3.27 10.57
C PRO A 64 2.51 3.83 10.61
N PHE A 65 2.24 4.69 11.58
CA PHE A 65 0.97 5.40 11.72
C PHE A 65 1.19 6.87 12.04
N PRO A 66 0.22 7.76 11.74
CA PRO A 66 0.29 9.15 12.16
C PRO A 66 0.50 9.27 13.68
N ASP A 67 1.57 9.94 14.08
CA ASP A 67 1.97 10.13 15.48
C ASP A 67 2.01 11.60 15.89
N GLY A 68 1.68 12.51 14.97
CA GLY A 68 1.69 13.96 15.21
C GLY A 68 3.09 14.57 15.30
N LYS A 69 4.15 13.78 15.04
CA LYS A 69 5.55 14.24 15.09
C LYS A 69 6.30 13.94 13.79
N TYR A 70 6.44 12.66 13.44
CA TYR A 70 7.14 12.22 12.23
C TYR A 70 6.15 12.02 11.08
N LEU A 71 4.99 11.44 11.37
CA LEU A 71 3.89 11.29 10.43
C LEU A 71 2.71 12.11 10.94
N LEU A 72 2.46 13.23 10.25
CA LEU A 72 1.41 14.17 10.67
C LEU A 72 0.03 13.78 10.12
N ASP A 73 -0.02 12.93 9.10
CA ASP A 73 -1.23 12.39 8.52
C ASP A 73 -0.90 11.11 7.72
N ALA A 74 -1.90 10.45 7.12
CA ALA A 74 -1.67 9.38 6.17
C ALA A 74 -0.83 9.86 4.98
N VAL A 75 0.12 9.03 4.54
CA VAL A 75 1.11 9.39 3.51
C VAL A 75 0.48 9.90 2.21
N PRO A 76 -0.55 9.27 1.62
CA PRO A 76 -1.19 9.78 0.39
C PRO A 76 -1.79 11.18 0.56
N VAL A 77 -2.31 11.49 1.76
CA VAL A 77 -2.86 12.81 2.08
C VAL A 77 -1.75 13.85 2.17
N MET A 78 -0.64 13.52 2.85
CA MET A 78 0.52 14.41 2.92
C MET A 78 1.09 14.68 1.53
N LEU A 79 1.19 13.66 0.67
CA LEU A 79 1.62 13.79 -0.73
C LEU A 79 0.69 14.74 -1.51
N GLN A 80 -0.63 14.56 -1.41
CA GLN A 80 -1.62 15.41 -2.07
C GLN A 80 -1.60 16.86 -1.58
N GLN A 81 -1.35 17.08 -0.28
CA GLN A 81 -1.21 18.40 0.32
C GLN A 81 0.13 19.09 -0.01
N GLY A 82 1.00 18.45 -0.79
CA GLY A 82 2.32 18.99 -1.11
C GLY A 82 3.32 18.86 0.05
N ARG A 83 3.02 18.08 1.09
CA ARG A 83 3.85 17.90 2.29
C ARG A 83 4.79 16.72 2.12
N TYR A 84 5.78 16.91 1.27
CA TYR A 84 6.84 15.95 0.98
C TYR A 84 8.13 16.69 0.64
N HIS A 85 9.26 15.97 0.66
CA HIS A 85 10.56 16.56 0.41
C HIS A 85 10.67 17.05 -1.05
N LYS A 86 10.80 18.38 -1.25
CA LYS A 86 10.78 18.97 -2.59
C LYS A 86 12.11 18.89 -3.32
N ASN A 87 13.22 18.71 -2.60
CA ASN A 87 14.57 18.73 -3.17
C ASN A 87 15.05 17.33 -3.62
N ILE A 88 14.11 16.44 -3.96
CA ILE A 88 14.43 15.14 -4.57
C ILE A 88 14.68 15.34 -6.08
N GLN A 89 15.76 14.77 -6.58
CA GLN A 89 16.15 14.88 -7.99
C GLN A 89 15.32 13.97 -8.90
N ALA A 90 15.13 12.71 -8.48
CA ALA A 90 14.32 11.73 -9.18
C ALA A 90 13.75 10.69 -8.20
N VAL A 91 12.63 10.07 -8.57
CA VAL A 91 11.96 8.98 -7.82
C VAL A 91 11.65 7.84 -8.79
N MET A 92 11.80 6.59 -8.35
CA MET A 92 11.25 5.42 -9.04
C MET A 92 10.08 4.90 -8.19
N SER A 93 8.95 4.56 -8.79
CA SER A 93 7.73 4.19 -8.05
C SER A 93 6.92 3.12 -8.77
N GLY A 94 6.77 1.98 -8.11
CA GLY A 94 6.22 0.79 -8.72
C GLY A 94 5.22 0.02 -7.88
N ASN A 95 4.53 -0.90 -8.55
CA ASN A 95 3.74 -1.97 -7.94
C ASN A 95 3.60 -3.15 -8.92
N MET A 96 3.26 -4.33 -8.41
CA MET A 96 2.86 -5.45 -9.28
C MET A 96 1.40 -5.32 -9.72
N ALA A 97 1.07 -5.87 -10.89
CA ALA A 97 -0.29 -5.85 -11.45
C ALA A 97 -1.32 -6.56 -10.56
N ALA A 98 -0.88 -7.57 -9.79
CA ALA A 98 -1.73 -8.37 -8.92
C ALA A 98 -1.13 -8.54 -7.52
N GLU A 99 -0.62 -7.46 -6.89
CA GLU A 99 -0.06 -7.49 -5.52
C GLU A 99 -1.02 -8.10 -4.49
N GLY A 100 -2.33 -7.92 -4.67
CA GLY A 100 -3.32 -8.51 -3.78
C GLY A 100 -3.37 -10.04 -3.82
N LEU A 101 -2.86 -10.68 -4.88
CA LEU A 101 -2.84 -12.13 -5.02
C LEU A 101 -1.81 -12.73 -4.04
N GLY A 102 -2.28 -13.63 -3.18
CA GLY A 102 -1.46 -14.25 -2.13
C GLY A 102 -1.30 -13.42 -0.85
N LEU A 103 -1.74 -12.15 -0.85
CA LEU A 103 -1.79 -11.29 0.35
C LEU A 103 -3.21 -11.09 0.87
N THR A 104 -4.21 -11.20 0.01
CA THR A 104 -5.61 -11.10 0.39
C THR A 104 -6.06 -12.42 1.01
N PRO A 105 -6.77 -12.42 2.15
CA PRO A 105 -7.37 -13.64 2.69
C PRO A 105 -8.39 -14.24 1.70
N GLU A 106 -8.77 -15.49 1.94
CA GLU A 106 -9.87 -16.12 1.19
C GLU A 106 -11.21 -15.43 1.52
N ILE A 107 -11.89 -14.95 0.48
CA ILE A 107 -13.13 -14.19 0.51
C ILE A 107 -14.10 -14.77 -0.51
N SER A 108 -15.12 -15.45 0.00
CA SER A 108 -16.21 -16.03 -0.81
C SER A 108 -17.57 -15.38 -0.56
N THR A 109 -17.67 -14.49 0.44
CA THR A 109 -18.93 -13.83 0.83
C THR A 109 -18.79 -12.32 0.83
N TYR A 110 -19.91 -11.63 0.59
CA TYR A 110 -19.96 -10.18 0.66
C TYR A 110 -19.61 -9.65 2.06
N GLU A 111 -20.01 -10.36 3.12
CA GLU A 111 -19.64 -10.01 4.49
C GLU A 111 -18.13 -10.10 4.74
N GLY A 112 -17.47 -11.12 4.18
CA GLY A 112 -16.01 -11.22 4.18
C GLY A 112 -15.37 -10.03 3.47
N PHE A 113 -15.87 -9.67 2.29
CA PHE A 113 -15.40 -8.50 1.55
C PHE A 113 -15.62 -7.19 2.34
N ALA A 114 -16.79 -7.03 2.96
CA ALA A 114 -17.10 -5.88 3.79
C ALA A 114 -16.15 -5.75 5.00
N THR A 115 -15.82 -6.89 5.62
CA THR A 115 -14.83 -6.97 6.69
C THR A 115 -13.45 -6.55 6.20
N LEU A 116 -13.02 -7.03 5.02
CA LEU A 116 -11.77 -6.64 4.39
C LEU A 116 -11.70 -5.13 4.10
N VAL A 117 -12.77 -4.54 3.54
CA VAL A 117 -12.84 -3.09 3.31
C VAL A 117 -12.68 -2.33 4.63
N ARG A 118 -13.38 -2.75 5.68
CA ARG A 118 -13.32 -2.11 7.01
C ARG A 118 -12.00 -2.32 7.74
N ARG A 119 -11.16 -3.26 7.33
CA ARG A 119 -9.76 -3.32 7.82
C ARG A 119 -8.95 -2.11 7.41
N LEU A 120 -9.28 -1.47 6.29
CA LEU A 120 -8.53 -0.33 5.78
C LEU A 120 -9.30 0.98 5.90
N VAL A 121 -10.64 0.90 5.91
CA VAL A 121 -11.60 2.00 6.02
C VAL A 121 -12.61 1.71 7.15
N PRO A 122 -12.23 1.89 8.43
CA PRO A 122 -12.96 1.39 9.60
C PRO A 122 -14.43 1.80 9.71
N GLY A 123 -14.74 3.06 9.41
CA GLY A 123 -16.08 3.62 9.48
C GLY A 123 -16.87 3.48 8.17
N ALA A 124 -16.42 2.67 7.21
CA ALA A 124 -17.14 2.47 5.97
C ALA A 124 -18.55 1.90 6.25
N SER A 125 -19.57 2.68 5.88
CA SER A 125 -20.97 2.25 5.90
C SER A 125 -21.23 1.12 4.91
N ASN A 126 -22.35 0.41 5.04
CA ASN A 126 -22.75 -0.60 4.04
C ASN A 126 -22.86 0.01 2.62
N ALA A 127 -23.34 1.25 2.50
CA ALA A 127 -23.39 1.95 1.22
C ALA A 127 -21.99 2.24 0.67
N THR A 128 -21.03 2.59 1.53
CA THR A 128 -19.63 2.79 1.14
C THR A 128 -18.99 1.48 0.67
N VAL A 129 -19.22 0.38 1.39
CA VAL A 129 -18.74 -0.95 0.98
C VAL A 129 -19.34 -1.36 -0.35
N GLN A 130 -20.65 -1.16 -0.56
CA GLN A 130 -21.31 -1.46 -1.82
C GLN A 130 -20.71 -0.63 -2.96
N HIS A 131 -20.53 0.67 -2.75
CA HIS A 131 -19.93 1.54 -3.75
C HIS A 131 -18.52 1.08 -4.14
N ILE A 132 -17.71 0.63 -3.17
CA ILE A 132 -16.39 0.06 -3.43
C ILE A 132 -16.50 -1.25 -4.22
N ARG A 133 -17.43 -2.14 -3.85
CA ARG A 133 -17.70 -3.40 -4.55
C ARG A 133 -18.03 -3.15 -6.03
N ASP A 134 -18.84 -2.13 -6.30
CA ASP A 134 -19.32 -1.79 -7.65
C ASP A 134 -18.22 -1.19 -8.54
N MET A 135 -17.07 -0.76 -8.00
CA MET A 135 -15.94 -0.29 -8.81
C MET A 135 -15.27 -1.41 -9.61
N TYR A 136 -15.48 -2.67 -9.23
CA TYR A 136 -14.80 -3.82 -9.82
C TYR A 136 -15.73 -4.63 -10.72
N PRO A 137 -15.37 -4.88 -11.99
CA PRO A 137 -16.27 -5.44 -13.01
C PRO A 137 -16.43 -6.96 -12.92
N TYR A 138 -16.21 -7.56 -11.75
CA TYR A 138 -16.36 -8.99 -11.53
C TYR A 138 -17.75 -9.29 -10.93
N PRO A 139 -18.38 -10.43 -11.29
CA PRO A 139 -19.61 -10.88 -10.64
C PRO A 139 -19.36 -11.33 -9.20
N ASP A 140 -20.42 -11.43 -8.38
CA ASP A 140 -20.31 -11.86 -6.98
C ASP A 140 -19.81 -13.31 -6.84
N SER A 141 -19.98 -14.15 -7.86
CA SER A 141 -19.38 -15.49 -7.91
C SER A 141 -17.85 -15.47 -7.97
N GLN A 142 -17.23 -14.31 -8.22
CA GLN A 142 -15.78 -14.08 -8.29
C GLN A 142 -15.32 -13.06 -7.25
N LEU A 143 -15.94 -13.03 -6.06
CA LEU A 143 -15.59 -12.10 -4.98
C LEU A 143 -14.12 -12.11 -4.59
N GLN A 144 -13.41 -13.25 -4.72
CA GLN A 144 -11.97 -13.28 -4.48
C GLN A 144 -11.20 -12.36 -5.42
N LEU A 145 -11.60 -12.27 -6.70
CA LEU A 145 -10.95 -11.35 -7.66
C LEU A 145 -11.21 -9.90 -7.28
N VAL A 146 -12.44 -9.57 -6.86
CA VAL A 146 -12.78 -8.24 -6.31
C VAL A 146 -11.90 -7.92 -5.10
N ALA A 147 -11.76 -8.87 -4.16
CA ALA A 147 -10.97 -8.70 -2.95
C ALA A 147 -9.48 -8.49 -3.29
N ASN A 148 -8.93 -9.27 -4.22
CA ASN A 148 -7.56 -9.13 -4.69
C ASN A 148 -7.32 -7.77 -5.38
N SER A 149 -8.25 -7.33 -6.24
CA SER A 149 -8.18 -6.02 -6.90
C SER A 149 -8.29 -4.88 -5.90
N TRP A 150 -9.19 -4.98 -4.91
CA TRP A 150 -9.30 -4.03 -3.81
C TRP A 150 -7.98 -3.89 -3.05
N THR A 151 -7.40 -5.00 -2.60
CA THR A 151 -6.11 -5.02 -1.88
C THR A 151 -5.00 -4.41 -2.74
N THR A 152 -4.93 -4.79 -4.02
CA THR A 152 -3.95 -4.25 -4.98
C THR A 152 -4.05 -2.73 -5.07
N ASP A 153 -5.26 -2.21 -5.25
CA ASP A 153 -5.49 -0.78 -5.41
C ASP A 153 -5.17 0.01 -4.13
N ILE A 154 -5.79 -0.35 -3.00
CA ILE A 154 -5.71 0.46 -1.77
C ILE A 154 -4.37 0.34 -1.04
N VAL A 155 -3.70 -0.81 -1.10
CA VAL A 155 -2.43 -1.03 -0.38
C VAL A 155 -1.24 -0.67 -1.24
N PHE A 156 -1.27 -0.94 -2.55
CA PHE A 156 -0.09 -0.83 -3.41
C PHE A 156 -0.23 0.23 -4.49
N ALA A 157 -1.10 -0.02 -5.48
CA ALA A 157 -1.06 0.70 -6.73
C ALA A 157 -1.45 2.18 -6.61
N CYS A 158 -2.48 2.49 -5.82
CA CYS A 158 -2.88 3.88 -5.61
C CYS A 158 -1.85 4.66 -4.76
N ASN A 159 -1.12 3.99 -3.86
CA ASN A 159 -0.02 4.61 -3.13
C ASN A 159 1.18 4.90 -4.03
N ALA A 160 1.57 3.95 -4.90
CA ALA A 160 2.61 4.15 -5.91
C ALA A 160 2.24 5.31 -6.86
N ARG A 161 0.98 5.33 -7.34
CA ARG A 161 0.49 6.43 -8.17
C ARG A 161 0.47 7.77 -7.43
N ALA A 162 0.14 7.80 -6.13
CA ALA A 162 0.19 9.04 -5.35
C ALA A 162 1.60 9.62 -5.27
N VAL A 163 2.63 8.76 -5.11
CA VAL A 163 4.04 9.16 -5.17
C VAL A 163 4.38 9.71 -6.55
N ALA A 164 4.05 8.99 -7.61
CA ALA A 164 4.33 9.43 -8.98
C ALA A 164 3.65 10.75 -9.35
N LYS A 165 2.40 10.95 -8.91
CA LYS A 165 1.69 12.21 -9.10
C LYS A 165 2.31 13.37 -8.31
N ALA A 166 2.81 13.11 -7.11
CA ALA A 166 3.41 14.14 -6.26
C ALA A 166 4.73 14.67 -6.82
N TYR A 167 5.60 13.78 -7.32
CA TYR A 167 6.90 14.16 -7.88
C TYR A 167 6.85 14.47 -9.39
N GLY A 168 5.80 14.06 -10.08
CA GLY A 168 5.48 14.44 -11.45
C GLY A 168 6.58 14.05 -12.43
N ASN A 169 7.08 15.04 -13.18
CA ASN A 169 8.15 14.87 -14.17
C ASN A 169 9.52 14.46 -13.59
N ARG A 170 9.60 14.16 -12.30
CA ARG A 170 10.77 13.59 -11.63
C ARG A 170 10.59 12.12 -11.27
N THR A 171 9.42 11.53 -11.55
CA THR A 171 9.17 10.12 -11.27
C THR A 171 9.31 9.26 -12.50
N GLN A 172 10.01 8.15 -12.40
CA GLN A 172 9.87 7.00 -13.28
C GLN A 172 8.85 6.04 -12.67
N ARG A 173 7.79 5.70 -13.42
CA ARG A 173 6.67 4.87 -12.94
C ARG A 173 6.73 3.49 -13.58
N GLU A 174 6.57 2.44 -12.78
CA GLU A 174 6.62 1.07 -13.27
C GLU A 174 5.55 0.13 -12.71
N GLY A 175 5.18 -0.85 -13.51
CA GLY A 175 4.27 -1.93 -13.17
C GLY A 175 4.95 -3.21 -13.56
N ALA A 176 4.62 -4.28 -12.86
CA ALA A 176 5.18 -5.56 -13.18
C ALA A 176 4.09 -6.64 -13.23
N GLU A 177 4.06 -7.34 -14.35
CA GLU A 177 3.25 -8.55 -14.55
C GLU A 177 4.20 -9.74 -14.40
N PHE A 178 4.00 -10.52 -13.34
CA PHE A 178 4.99 -11.48 -12.85
C PHE A 178 4.78 -12.97 -13.22
N PRO A 179 4.13 -13.39 -14.32
CA PRO A 179 4.30 -14.78 -14.74
C PRO A 179 5.68 -14.96 -15.40
N GLY A 180 6.69 -15.39 -14.62
CA GLY A 180 7.90 -16.04 -15.16
C GLY A 180 9.06 -15.13 -15.56
N LEU A 181 9.53 -14.23 -14.67
CA LEU A 181 10.79 -13.50 -14.89
C LEU A 181 11.95 -14.47 -15.10
N ASN A 182 12.57 -14.40 -16.29
CA ASN A 182 13.84 -15.06 -16.55
C ASN A 182 15.01 -14.16 -16.12
N VAL A 183 16.21 -14.75 -16.02
CA VAL A 183 17.44 -14.05 -15.57
C VAL A 183 17.77 -12.84 -16.46
N SER A 184 17.42 -12.88 -17.76
CA SER A 184 17.67 -11.77 -18.68
C SER A 184 16.84 -10.54 -18.32
N HIS A 185 15.54 -10.71 -18.06
CA HIS A 185 14.65 -9.61 -17.68
C HIS A 185 14.99 -9.04 -16.29
N ALA A 186 15.36 -9.89 -15.34
CA ALA A 186 15.86 -9.43 -14.04
C ALA A 186 17.11 -8.56 -14.19
N ARG A 187 18.05 -8.94 -15.07
CA ARG A 187 19.24 -8.13 -15.39
C ARG A 187 18.88 -6.81 -16.07
N GLN A 188 17.92 -6.80 -16.98
CA GLN A 188 17.45 -5.56 -17.60
C GLN A 188 16.89 -4.58 -16.56
N PHE A 189 16.02 -5.05 -15.66
CA PHE A 189 15.49 -4.22 -14.58
C PHE A 189 16.61 -3.69 -13.67
N GLN A 190 17.55 -4.55 -13.27
CA GLN A 190 18.72 -4.15 -12.47
C GLN A 190 19.55 -3.06 -13.16
N LEU A 191 19.78 -3.16 -14.47
CA LEU A 191 20.51 -2.15 -15.24
C LEU A 191 19.79 -0.80 -15.23
N GLU A 192 18.47 -0.77 -15.29
CA GLU A 192 17.69 0.48 -15.20
C GLU A 192 17.78 1.09 -13.80
N VAL A 193 17.69 0.29 -12.74
CA VAL A 193 17.91 0.74 -11.35
C VAL A 193 19.33 1.30 -11.16
N LEU A 194 20.35 0.67 -11.77
CA LEU A 194 21.73 1.17 -11.74
C LEU A 194 21.88 2.50 -12.47
N LYS A 195 21.24 2.67 -13.63
CA LYS A 195 21.23 3.97 -14.35
C LYS A 195 20.55 5.05 -13.53
N PHE A 196 19.43 4.73 -12.89
CA PHE A 196 18.68 5.63 -12.03
C PHE A 196 19.52 6.11 -10.84
N THR A 197 20.13 5.18 -10.10
CA THR A 197 20.95 5.48 -8.92
C THR A 197 22.24 6.25 -9.27
N ALA A 198 22.80 6.04 -10.45
CA ALA A 198 23.98 6.78 -10.94
C ALA A 198 23.68 8.22 -11.38
N GLY A 199 22.43 8.71 -11.29
CA GLY A 199 22.06 10.03 -11.77
C GLY A 199 22.01 10.14 -13.30
N LYS A 200 22.06 9.01 -14.02
CA LYS A 200 22.15 8.96 -15.49
C LYS A 200 20.77 8.83 -16.15
N PHE A 201 19.73 9.38 -15.53
CA PHE A 201 18.41 9.52 -16.14
C PHE A 201 18.46 10.67 -17.16
N LYS A 202 18.36 10.34 -18.46
CA LYS A 202 18.42 11.35 -19.53
C LYS A 202 17.18 12.25 -19.42
N GLN A 203 17.40 13.53 -19.11
CA GLN A 203 16.31 14.49 -18.86
C GLN A 203 15.48 14.87 -20.10
N ASN A 204 15.86 14.45 -21.32
CA ASN A 204 15.33 15.07 -22.54
C ASN A 204 14.92 14.12 -23.69
N ASN A 205 15.00 12.79 -23.55
CA ASN A 205 14.64 11.91 -24.64
C ASN A 205 13.26 11.27 -24.45
N ARG A 206 12.29 11.72 -25.25
CA ARG A 206 10.98 11.04 -25.48
C ARG A 206 11.12 9.59 -26.02
N THR A 207 12.34 9.12 -26.24
CA THR A 207 12.75 7.81 -26.74
C THR A 207 13.37 6.91 -25.67
N ASP A 208 13.44 7.33 -24.41
CA ASP A 208 13.93 6.45 -23.34
C ASP A 208 12.92 5.34 -23.03
N ASN A 209 13.40 4.12 -22.85
CA ASN A 209 12.59 2.96 -22.49
C ASN A 209 11.79 3.20 -21.19
N TRP A 210 12.29 4.07 -20.30
CA TRP A 210 11.67 4.41 -19.03
C TRP A 210 11.41 5.91 -18.86
N PRO A 211 10.27 6.42 -19.36
CA PRO A 211 9.99 7.84 -19.36
C PRO A 211 9.68 8.39 -17.96
N PHE A 212 9.89 9.69 -17.79
CA PHE A 212 9.33 10.40 -16.64
C PHE A 212 7.81 10.46 -16.72
N TYR A 213 7.17 10.32 -15.57
CA TYR A 213 5.74 10.32 -15.38
C TYR A 213 5.18 11.71 -15.62
N ALA A 214 4.07 11.75 -16.34
CA ALA A 214 3.17 12.89 -16.38
C ALA A 214 1.75 12.38 -16.09
N PRO A 215 0.82 13.23 -15.64
CA PRO A 215 -0.56 12.82 -15.41
C PRO A 215 -1.18 12.22 -16.69
N GLY A 216 -1.69 10.99 -16.61
CA GLY A 216 -2.21 10.25 -17.78
C GLY A 216 -1.14 9.67 -18.70
N ALA A 217 0.14 9.69 -18.30
CA ALA A 217 1.27 9.36 -19.14
C ALA A 217 1.69 7.89 -19.09
N LYS A 218 2.74 7.62 -19.87
CA LYS A 218 3.36 6.33 -20.01
C LYS A 218 4.07 5.92 -18.71
N MET A 219 3.92 4.66 -18.36
CA MET A 219 4.71 3.93 -17.39
C MET A 219 5.50 2.83 -18.12
N VAL A 220 6.40 2.19 -17.42
CA VAL A 220 7.02 0.95 -17.86
C VAL A 220 6.25 -0.24 -17.30
N ASN A 221 5.85 -1.18 -18.15
CA ASN A 221 5.45 -2.51 -17.73
C ASN A 221 6.64 -3.46 -17.86
N VAL A 222 6.96 -4.15 -16.78
CA VAL A 222 7.95 -5.22 -16.75
C VAL A 222 7.17 -6.53 -16.90
N THR A 223 7.32 -7.17 -18.06
CA THR A 223 6.59 -8.38 -18.45
C THR A 223 7.54 -9.56 -18.64
N ALA A 224 7.01 -10.73 -18.96
CA ALA A 224 7.79 -11.89 -19.35
C ALA A 224 8.50 -11.70 -20.70
N GLU A 225 8.00 -10.78 -21.53
CA GLU A 225 8.48 -10.43 -22.86
C GLU A 225 9.51 -9.29 -22.82
N GLY A 226 9.55 -8.53 -21.72
CA GLY A 226 10.56 -7.49 -21.47
C GLY A 226 9.98 -6.22 -20.86
N ILE A 227 10.72 -5.11 -21.07
CA ILE A 227 10.34 -3.77 -20.60
C ILE A 227 9.59 -3.06 -21.73
N GLU A 228 8.30 -2.79 -21.51
CA GLU A 228 7.44 -2.13 -22.48
C GLU A 228 6.86 -0.84 -21.93
N GLN A 229 6.63 0.15 -22.80
CA GLN A 229 5.89 1.34 -22.38
C GLN A 229 4.39 1.09 -22.51
N SER A 230 3.66 1.29 -21.42
CA SER A 230 2.20 1.22 -21.40
C SER A 230 1.62 2.48 -20.78
N VAL A 231 0.32 2.69 -20.89
CA VAL A 231 -0.34 3.78 -20.14
C VAL A 231 -0.69 3.26 -18.76
N ASP A 232 -0.42 4.08 -17.72
CA ASP A 232 -0.73 3.75 -16.34
C ASP A 232 -2.22 3.40 -16.16
N PRO A 233 -2.58 2.12 -15.90
CA PRO A 233 -3.97 1.71 -15.82
C PRO A 233 -4.68 2.39 -14.64
N TRP A 234 -3.96 2.64 -13.54
CA TRP A 234 -4.46 3.36 -12.36
C TRP A 234 -4.58 4.88 -12.60
N ALA A 235 -4.04 5.40 -13.70
CA ALA A 235 -4.31 6.77 -14.14
C ALA A 235 -5.57 6.90 -15.01
N ARG A 236 -6.05 5.79 -15.60
CA ARG A 236 -7.29 5.76 -16.41
C ARG A 236 -8.52 5.43 -15.58
N MET A 237 -8.38 4.59 -14.56
CA MET A 237 -9.48 4.19 -13.70
C MET A 237 -9.72 5.23 -12.60
N PRO A 238 -10.99 5.55 -12.27
CA PRO A 238 -11.30 6.50 -11.19
C PRO A 238 -11.06 5.92 -9.79
N ASN A 239 -10.70 4.63 -9.69
CA ASN A 239 -10.58 3.88 -8.44
C ASN A 239 -9.69 4.59 -7.42
N CYS A 240 -8.49 5.03 -7.79
CA CYS A 240 -7.58 5.66 -6.84
C CYS A 240 -8.10 7.00 -6.29
N GLU A 241 -8.77 7.80 -7.11
CA GLU A 241 -9.43 9.02 -6.70
C GLU A 241 -10.61 8.73 -5.76
N ILE A 242 -11.41 7.71 -6.06
CA ILE A 242 -12.55 7.30 -5.21
C ILE A 242 -12.05 6.75 -3.88
N ILE A 243 -11.04 5.89 -3.90
CA ILE A 243 -10.40 5.31 -2.70
C ILE A 243 -9.84 6.42 -1.83
N LEU A 244 -9.07 7.34 -2.41
CA LEU A 244 -8.47 8.44 -1.65
C LEU A 244 -9.56 9.34 -1.05
N LYS A 245 -10.60 9.70 -1.81
CA LYS A 245 -11.75 10.45 -1.27
C LYS A 245 -12.45 9.71 -0.13
N THR A 246 -12.61 8.39 -0.27
CA THR A 246 -13.26 7.53 0.74
C THR A 246 -12.44 7.49 2.02
N VAL A 247 -11.12 7.34 1.92
CA VAL A 247 -10.17 7.41 3.05
C VAL A 247 -10.13 8.82 3.66
N MET A 248 -10.33 9.86 2.85
CA MET A 248 -10.33 11.25 3.32
C MET A 248 -11.62 11.66 4.02
N ASP A 249 -12.74 11.00 3.74
CA ASP A 249 -14.03 11.29 4.34
C ASP A 249 -14.01 11.03 5.85
N LYS A 250 -14.34 12.07 6.61
CA LYS A 250 -14.34 12.05 8.07
C LYS A 250 -15.24 10.95 8.65
N ARG A 251 -16.32 10.59 7.96
CA ARG A 251 -17.31 9.59 8.41
C ARG A 251 -16.76 8.18 8.36
N ASN A 252 -15.78 7.94 7.49
CA ASN A 252 -15.26 6.60 7.22
C ASN A 252 -14.18 6.16 8.22
N GLY A 253 -13.92 6.93 9.29
CA GLY A 253 -13.01 6.56 10.38
C GLY A 253 -11.56 6.28 9.95
N ALA A 254 -11.26 6.57 8.70
CA ALA A 254 -9.96 6.47 8.07
C ALA A 254 -9.16 7.74 8.32
#